data_AF-A0A8T3NAC1-F1
#
_entry.id   AF-A0A8T3NAC1-F1
#
_cell.length_a   1.000
_cell.length_b   1.000
_cell.length_c   1.000
_cell.angle_alpha   90.00
_cell.angle_beta   90.00
_cell.angle_gamma   90.00
#
_symmetry.space_group_name_H-M   'P 1'
#
loop_
_entity.id
_entity.type
_entity.pdbx_description
1 polymer ?
#
loop_
_entity_poly.entity_id
_entity_poly.type
_entity_poly.pdbx_seq_one_letter_code
_entity_poly.pdbx_strand_id
1 'polypeptide(L)' 'MSVVAIGVIGSVEQIADDLVARRERFGISHVAVFESALDGFAPVVARLAGR' A
#
# COMPACT_ATOMS: atom_id res chain seq x y z
N MET A 1 16.85 -4.48 -3.40
CA MET A 1 15.97 -3.38 -2.97
C MET A 1 15.16 -2.95 -4.17
N SER A 2 13.94 -3.45 -4.32
CA SER A 2 13.07 -3.07 -5.44
C SER A 2 12.01 -2.12 -4.90
N VAL A 3 12.12 -0.84 -5.27
CA VAL A 3 11.13 0.20 -4.93
C VAL A 3 10.09 0.17 -6.04
N VAL A 4 8.86 -0.23 -5.71
CA VAL A 4 7.75 -0.23 -6.67
C VAL A 4 6.81 0.92 -6.29
N ALA A 5 6.72 1.92 -7.17
CA ALA A 5 5.70 2.96 -7.09
C ALA A 5 4.48 2.45 -7.86
N ILE A 6 3.43 2.05 -7.14
CA ILE A 6 2.17 1.60 -7.74
C ILE A 6 1.12 2.65 -7.39
N GLY A 7 0.58 3.33 -8.40
CA GLY A 7 -0.56 4.22 -8.22
C GLY A 7 -1.77 3.38 -7.86
N VAL A 8 -2.34 3.62 -6.68
CA VAL A 8 -3.56 2.94 -6.21
C VAL A 8 -4.67 3.99 -6.18
N ILE A 9 -5.76 3.71 -6.90
CA ILE A 9 -6.90 4.63 -7.04
C ILE A 9 -8.13 3.86 -6.55
N GLY A 10 -8.74 4.33 -5.46
CA GLY A 10 -9.88 3.66 -4.85
C GLY A 10 -10.05 4.04 -3.38
N SER A 11 -10.97 3.36 -2.70
CA SER A 11 -11.13 3.51 -1.25
C SER A 11 -9.94 2.93 -0.48
N VAL A 12 -9.77 3.34 0.77
CA VAL A 12 -8.74 2.79 1.68
C VAL A 12 -8.77 1.26 1.75
N GLU A 13 -9.97 0.66 1.66
CA GLU A 13 -10.16 -0.80 1.65
C GLU A 13 -9.58 -1.46 0.41
N GLN A 14 -9.98 -0.97 -0.75
CA GLN A 14 -9.50 -1.49 -2.03
C GLN A 14 -7.98 -1.40 -2.11
N ILE A 15 -7.41 -0.28 -1.66
CA ILE A 15 -5.96 -0.06 -1.64
C ILE A 15 -5.26 -1.07 -0.72
N ALA A 16 -5.77 -1.28 0.50
CA ALA A 16 -5.17 -2.23 1.44
C ALA A 16 -5.21 -3.67 0.90
N ASP A 17 -6.35 -4.09 0.36
CA ASP A 17 -6.51 -5.44 -0.20
C ASP A 17 -5.63 -5.65 -1.44
N ASP A 18 -5.53 -4.64 -2.31
CA ASP A 18 -4.63 -4.65 -3.47
C ASP A 18 -3.16 -4.82 -3.06
N LEU A 19 -2.74 -4.16 -1.98
CA LEU A 19 -1.36 -4.27 -1.47
C LEU A 19 -1.08 -5.67 -0.92
N VAL A 20 -2.04 -6.28 -0.22
CA VAL A 20 -1.93 -7.66 0.26
C VAL A 20 -1.86 -8.64 -0.91
N ALA A 21 -2.77 -8.53 -1.89
CA ALA A 21 -2.77 -9.38 -3.07
C ALA A 21 -1.45 -9.28 -3.86
N ARG A 22 -0.87 -8.08 -3.94
CA ARG A 22 0.45 -7.87 -4.57
C ARG A 22 1.59 -8.46 -3.75
N ARG A 23 1.54 -8.41 -2.42
CA ARG A 23 2.51 -9.09 -1.54
C ARG A 23 2.48 -10.59 -1.78
N GLU A 24 1.30 -11.19 -1.85
CA GLU A 24 1.14 -12.63 -2.09
C GLU A 24 1.60 -13.04 -3.49
N ARG A 25 1.23 -12.25 -4.50
CA ARG A 25 1.51 -12.57 -5.90
C ARG A 25 2.95 -12.31 -6.32
N PHE A 26 3.57 -11.26 -5.80
CA PHE A 26 4.87 -10.77 -6.25
C PHE A 26 5.94 -10.75 -5.16
N GLY A 27 5.60 -11.09 -3.91
CA GLY A 27 6.55 -11.07 -2.79
C GLY A 27 6.96 -9.67 -2.35
N ILE A 28 6.18 -8.64 -2.69
CA ILE A 28 6.49 -7.24 -2.35
C ILE A 28 6.32 -7.03 -0.84
N SER A 29 7.36 -6.56 -0.18
CA SER A 29 7.37 -6.27 1.26
C SER A 29 7.33 -4.77 1.59
N HIS A 30 7.56 -3.90 0.61
CA HIS A 30 7.65 -2.45 0.81
C HIS A 30 7.05 -1.71 -0.38
N VAL A 31 6.40 -0.58 -0.11
CA VAL A 31 5.91 0.35 -1.13
C VAL A 31 6.40 1.75 -0.81
N ALA A 32 6.70 2.53 -1.85
CA ALA A 32 7.01 3.93 -1.70
C ALA A 32 5.75 4.75 -1.97
N VAL A 33 5.50 5.72 -1.10
CA VAL A 33 4.42 6.70 -1.22
C VAL A 33 5.03 8.09 -1.32
N PHE A 34 4.42 8.97 -2.10
CA PHE A 34 4.83 10.36 -2.16
C PHE A 34 4.50 11.06 -0.85
N GLU A 35 5.36 12.00 -0.45
CA GLU A 35 5.18 12.78 0.79
C GLU A 35 3.82 13.48 0.82
N SER A 36 3.40 14.06 -0.30
CA SER A 36 2.09 14.72 -0.45
C SER A 36 0.89 13.78 -0.29
N ALA A 37 1.09 12.46 -0.38
CA ALA A 37 0.06 11.45 -0.21
C ALA A 37 0.11 10.77 1.17
N LEU A 38 1.08 11.11 2.04
CA LEU A 38 1.25 10.47 3.36
C LEU A 38 -0.02 10.53 4.22
N ASP A 39 -0.63 11.71 4.32
CA ASP A 39 -1.83 11.90 5.14
C ASP A 39 -3.02 11.05 4.63
N GLY A 40 -3.16 10.93 3.31
CA GLY A 40 -4.17 10.06 2.69
C GLY A 40 -3.87 8.57 2.84
N PHE A 41 -2.59 8.21 3.02
CA PHE A 41 -2.14 6.82 3.14
C PHE A 41 -2.09 6.32 4.59
N ALA A 42 -2.04 7.22 5.57
CA ALA A 42 -2.12 6.89 7.00
C ALA A 42 -3.24 5.88 7.36
N PRO A 43 -4.50 6.02 6.89
CA PRO A 43 -5.56 5.04 7.18
C PRO A 43 -5.32 3.67 6.52
N VAL A 44 -4.62 3.61 5.38
CA VAL A 44 -4.24 2.34 4.73
C VAL A 44 -3.20 1.62 5.59
N VAL A 45 -2.19 2.34 6.06
CA VAL A 45 -1.16 1.78 6.94
C VAL A 45 -1.76 1.30 8.25
N ALA A 46 -2.65 2.06 8.88
CA ALA A 46 -3.34 1.65 10.11
C ALA A 46 -4.14 0.34 9.95
N ARG A 47 -4.72 0.13 8.76
CA ARG A 47 -5.42 -1.11 8.39
C ARG A 47 -4.49 -2.31 8.20
N LEU A 48 -3.32 -2.08 7.60
CA LEU A 48 -2.31 -3.12 7.37
C LEU A 48 -1.50 -3.42 8.64
N ALA A 49 -1.36 -2.45 9.53
CA ALA A 49 -0.69 -2.61 10.81
C ALA A 49 -1.46 -3.62 11.69
N GLY A 50 -0.97 -4.86 11.74
CA GLY A 50 -1.57 -5.96 12.49
C GLY A 50 -1.94 -7.18 11.65
N ARG A 51 -1.69 -7.16 10.34
CA ARG A 51 -1.75 -8.33 9.43
C ARG A 51 -0.33 -8.78 9.05
#